data_AF-A0A7C6M2A3-F1
#
_entry.id   AF-A0A7C6M2A3-F1
#
_cell.length_a   1.000
_cell.length_b   1.000
_cell.length_c   1.000
_cell.angle_alpha   90.00
_cell.angle_beta   90.00
_cell.angle_gamma   90.00
#
_symmetry.space_group_name_H-M   'P 1'
#
loop_
_entity.id
_entity.type
_entity.pdbx_description
1 polymer ?
#
loop_
_entity_poly.entity_id
_entity_poly.type
_entity_poly.pdbx_seq_one_letter_code
_entity_poly.pdbx_strand_id
1 'polypeptide(L)'
;MRRIAVFCCLLLLIGCQQPKGDPSLILWYEQPADRWNEALPVGNGRLGAMVFGQTATERVQLNEESLWSGKPINSNNPASLKHLKEVQGLILEGKILEATALAEEHMVGTPPRVRSYQTLGDLWLEFGESPCSHYRRELDLNTGICRVTYEVDGVGYTREVLASAPDNLVAVHLKASKKGALNLKVSLTREKDALTRAEGDGLIMTGQVVDSDDALRGPGGAHMKFEARLKAVNKGGMIR
;
A
#
# COMPACT_ATOMS: atom_id res chain seq x y z
N MET A 1 -71.44 -21.07 14.58
CA MET A 1 -70.35 -21.18 13.59
C MET A 1 -69.29 -20.13 13.87
N ARG A 2 -68.06 -20.55 14.16
CA ARG A 2 -66.75 -19.94 13.80
C ARG A 2 -65.69 -20.36 14.83
N ARG A 3 -64.90 -21.36 14.46
CA ARG A 3 -63.68 -21.78 15.16
C ARG A 3 -62.56 -20.81 14.74
N ILE A 4 -61.89 -20.18 15.70
CA ILE A 4 -60.71 -19.35 15.46
C ILE A 4 -59.50 -20.29 15.55
N ALA A 5 -58.83 -20.53 14.43
CA ALA A 5 -57.58 -21.27 14.36
C ALA A 5 -56.42 -20.30 14.57
N VAL A 6 -55.64 -20.51 15.64
CA VAL A 6 -54.39 -19.81 15.90
C VAL A 6 -53.31 -20.44 15.02
N PHE A 7 -52.87 -19.72 14.00
CA PHE A 7 -51.78 -20.15 13.12
C PHE A 7 -50.46 -19.69 13.73
N CYS A 8 -49.72 -20.63 14.33
CA CYS A 8 -48.40 -20.39 14.90
C CYS A 8 -47.38 -20.38 13.75
N CYS A 9 -46.95 -19.20 13.30
CA CYS A 9 -45.88 -19.05 12.33
C CYS A 9 -44.53 -19.33 13.01
N LEU A 10 -43.99 -20.55 12.80
CA LEU A 10 -42.58 -20.84 13.04
C LEU A 10 -41.74 -20.05 12.02
N LEU A 11 -41.18 -18.93 12.45
CA LEU A 11 -40.09 -18.26 11.73
C LEU A 11 -38.83 -19.13 11.86
N LEU A 12 -38.55 -19.92 10.83
CA LEU A 12 -37.26 -20.56 10.64
C LEU A 12 -36.21 -19.46 10.50
N LEU A 13 -35.43 -19.25 11.56
CA LEU A 13 -34.16 -18.52 11.54
C LEU A 13 -33.19 -19.29 10.64
N ILE A 14 -33.32 -19.10 9.33
CA ILE A 14 -32.24 -19.42 8.39
C ILE A 14 -31.19 -18.34 8.64
N GLY A 15 -30.33 -18.59 9.63
CA GLY A 15 -29.14 -17.79 9.83
C GLY A 15 -28.37 -17.76 8.50
N CYS A 16 -28.09 -16.57 7.99
CA CYS A 16 -27.14 -16.40 6.89
C CYS A 16 -25.82 -17.04 7.31
N GLN A 17 -25.59 -18.28 6.88
CA GLN A 17 -24.23 -18.81 6.83
C GLN A 17 -23.52 -17.97 5.77
N GLN A 18 -22.66 -17.06 6.21
CA GLN A 18 -21.72 -16.45 5.27
C GLN A 18 -20.96 -17.61 4.60
N PRO A 19 -20.90 -17.64 3.26
CA PRO A 19 -20.14 -18.66 2.57
C PRO A 19 -18.72 -18.64 3.13
N LYS A 20 -18.27 -19.79 3.66
CA LYS A 20 -16.87 -19.95 4.06
C LYS A 20 -16.02 -19.74 2.81
N GLY A 21 -15.12 -18.76 2.85
CA GLY A 21 -14.19 -18.49 1.76
C GLY A 21 -13.40 -19.74 1.36
N ASP A 22 -12.92 -19.77 0.13
CA ASP A 22 -12.11 -20.88 -0.38
C ASP A 22 -10.77 -20.92 0.37
N PRO A 23 -10.46 -22.01 1.11
CA PRO A 23 -9.21 -22.12 1.85
C PRO A 23 -7.96 -22.13 0.97
N SER A 24 -8.09 -22.47 -0.32
CA SER A 24 -6.98 -22.44 -1.28
C SER A 24 -6.56 -21.00 -1.66
N LEU A 25 -7.38 -20.02 -1.32
CA LEU A 25 -7.17 -18.60 -1.58
C LEU A 25 -6.51 -17.87 -0.39
N ILE A 26 -5.74 -18.58 0.42
CA ILE A 26 -5.00 -18.02 1.56
C ILE A 26 -3.51 -18.24 1.35
N LEU A 27 -2.76 -17.14 1.20
CA LEU A 27 -1.30 -17.17 1.30
C LEU A 27 -0.93 -17.10 2.78
N TRP A 28 -0.05 -17.98 3.27
CA TRP A 28 0.32 -18.00 4.69
C TRP A 28 1.78 -18.40 4.92
N TYR A 29 2.33 -17.93 6.03
CA TYR A 29 3.74 -18.09 6.40
C TYR A 29 3.89 -18.21 7.92
N GLU A 30 4.91 -18.94 8.36
CA GLU A 30 5.22 -19.20 9.77
C GLU A 30 6.32 -18.26 10.32
N GLN A 31 6.76 -17.31 9.51
CA GLN A 31 7.72 -16.29 9.91
C GLN A 31 7.39 -14.91 9.31
N PRO A 32 7.81 -13.82 9.97
CA PRO A 32 7.74 -12.47 9.39
C PRO A 32 8.47 -12.35 8.06
N ALA A 33 8.19 -11.27 7.32
CA ALA A 33 8.97 -10.90 6.15
C ALA A 33 10.27 -10.20 6.56
N ASP A 34 11.41 -10.66 6.04
CA ASP A 34 12.72 -10.04 6.29
C ASP A 34 13.00 -8.90 5.29
N ARG A 35 12.39 -8.99 4.11
CA ARG A 35 12.54 -8.03 3.01
C ARG A 35 11.21 -7.75 2.34
N TRP A 36 11.16 -6.65 1.60
CA TRP A 36 9.95 -6.14 0.96
C TRP A 36 9.25 -7.17 0.05
N ASN A 37 10.00 -7.97 -0.70
CA ASN A 37 9.44 -8.99 -1.60
C ASN A 37 8.69 -10.13 -0.88
N GLU A 38 8.83 -10.25 0.44
CA GLU A 38 8.14 -11.26 1.25
C GLU A 38 6.93 -10.68 2.00
N ALA A 39 6.79 -9.35 2.02
CA ALA A 39 5.67 -8.66 2.64
C ALA A 39 4.38 -8.84 1.83
N LEU A 40 3.23 -8.79 2.51
CA LEU A 40 1.93 -9.07 1.89
C LEU A 40 1.25 -7.77 1.45
N PRO A 41 0.81 -7.67 0.18
CA PRO A 41 0.12 -6.50 -0.32
C PRO A 41 -1.35 -6.46 0.08
N VAL A 42 -1.83 -5.28 0.45
CA VAL A 42 -3.26 -4.93 0.46
C VAL A 42 -3.45 -3.63 -0.32
N GLY A 43 -4.60 -3.46 -0.99
CA GLY A 43 -4.85 -2.26 -1.77
C GLY A 43 -6.31 -2.07 -2.13
N ASN A 44 -6.72 -0.81 -2.30
CA ASN A 44 -8.08 -0.43 -2.68
C ASN A 44 -8.17 0.19 -4.09
N GLY A 45 -7.13 0.03 -4.90
CA GLY A 45 -6.95 0.67 -6.20
C GLY A 45 -6.16 1.97 -6.13
N ARG A 46 -6.33 2.78 -5.07
CA ARG A 46 -5.61 4.05 -4.87
C ARG A 46 -4.53 3.97 -3.79
N LEU A 47 -4.91 3.54 -2.60
CA LEU A 47 -4.03 3.29 -1.47
C LEU A 47 -3.56 1.85 -1.49
N GLY A 48 -2.27 1.67 -1.23
CA GLY A 48 -1.63 0.36 -1.08
C GLY A 48 -0.81 0.29 0.20
N ALA A 49 -0.66 -0.92 0.72
CA ALA A 49 0.25 -1.18 1.81
C ALA A 49 0.93 -2.55 1.67
N MET A 50 2.20 -2.62 2.09
CA MET A 50 2.97 -3.86 2.19
C MET A 50 3.20 -4.18 3.67
N VAL A 51 2.67 -5.30 4.14
CA VAL A 51 2.64 -5.69 5.55
C VAL A 51 3.74 -6.71 5.83
N PHE A 52 4.66 -6.39 6.73
CA PHE A 52 5.83 -7.23 7.00
C PHE A 52 5.55 -8.33 8.03
N GLY A 53 4.70 -8.06 9.01
CA GLY A 53 4.31 -9.04 10.03
C GLY A 53 5.33 -9.24 11.16
N GLN A 54 6.21 -8.28 11.42
CA GLN A 54 7.22 -8.33 12.48
C GLN A 54 6.59 -8.15 13.87
N THR A 55 6.97 -8.96 14.86
CA THR A 55 6.30 -8.97 16.19
C THR A 55 6.76 -7.85 17.12
N ALA A 56 8.04 -7.47 17.07
CA ALA A 56 8.62 -6.40 17.89
C ALA A 56 8.38 -5.01 17.31
N THR A 57 8.74 -4.83 16.03
CA THR A 57 8.59 -3.56 15.30
C THR A 57 7.98 -3.85 13.94
N GLU A 58 6.67 -3.64 13.81
CA GLU A 58 5.97 -3.82 12.54
C GLU A 58 6.26 -2.66 11.60
N ARG A 59 6.47 -3.00 10.33
CA ARG A 59 6.52 -2.07 9.22
C ARG A 59 5.34 -2.32 8.29
N VAL A 60 4.47 -1.33 8.15
CA VAL A 60 3.47 -1.27 7.09
C VAL A 60 3.89 -0.18 6.12
N GLN A 61 4.54 -0.56 5.02
CA GLN A 61 4.98 0.40 4.00
C GLN A 61 3.76 0.86 3.19
N LEU A 62 3.62 2.16 2.95
CA LEU A 62 2.44 2.78 2.37
C LEU A 62 2.68 3.35 0.97
N ASN A 63 1.66 3.29 0.13
CA ASN A 63 1.63 3.82 -1.23
C ASN A 63 0.32 4.57 -1.52
N GLU A 64 0.40 5.53 -2.44
CA GLU A 64 -0.73 6.28 -2.99
C GLU A 64 -0.48 6.44 -4.50
N GLU A 65 -1.41 5.97 -5.34
CA GLU A 65 -1.19 5.78 -6.79
C GLU A 65 -0.74 7.04 -7.56
N SER A 66 -1.13 8.23 -7.10
CA SER A 66 -0.85 9.49 -7.76
C SER A 66 0.48 10.11 -7.30
N LEU A 67 1.17 9.51 -6.32
CA LEU A 67 2.43 10.02 -5.79
C LEU A 67 3.62 9.75 -6.69
N TRP A 68 3.83 10.67 -7.63
CA TRP A 68 4.94 10.65 -8.58
C TRP A 68 5.88 11.83 -8.39
N SER A 69 7.16 11.61 -8.73
CA SER A 69 8.06 12.72 -9.00
C SER A 69 7.87 13.21 -10.44
N GLY A 70 8.33 14.41 -10.72
CA GLY A 70 8.13 15.12 -11.98
C GLY A 70 6.99 16.13 -11.93
N LYS A 71 6.81 16.78 -13.07
CA LYS A 71 5.76 17.75 -13.33
C LYS A 71 5.34 17.62 -14.79
N PRO A 72 4.15 18.12 -15.19
CA PRO A 72 3.76 18.15 -16.58
C PRO A 72 4.84 18.85 -17.43
N ILE A 73 5.34 18.15 -18.43
CA ILE A 73 6.33 18.64 -19.40
C ILE A 73 5.92 18.22 -20.80
N ASN A 74 6.22 19.06 -21.80
CA ASN A 74 6.13 18.66 -23.19
C ASN A 74 7.39 17.90 -23.56
N SER A 75 7.31 16.56 -23.60
CA SER A 75 8.42 15.69 -24.01
C SER A 75 8.44 15.37 -25.50
N ASN A 76 7.63 16.03 -26.32
CA ASN A 76 7.65 15.84 -27.77
C ASN A 76 8.99 16.28 -28.34
N ASN A 77 9.62 15.41 -29.13
CA ASN A 77 10.86 15.73 -29.81
C ASN A 77 10.57 16.44 -31.13
N PRO A 78 10.98 17.71 -31.30
CA PRO A 78 10.69 18.48 -32.52
C PRO A 78 11.43 17.94 -33.76
N ALA A 79 12.50 17.14 -33.59
CA ALA A 79 13.25 16.55 -34.69
C ALA A 79 12.54 15.33 -35.31
N SER A 80 11.60 14.69 -34.61
CA SER A 80 11.05 13.40 -35.04
C SER A 80 10.34 13.45 -36.38
N LEU A 81 9.56 14.50 -36.63
CA LEU A 81 8.85 14.66 -37.90
C LEU A 81 9.82 14.83 -39.08
N LYS A 82 10.94 15.52 -38.86
CA LYS A 82 11.95 15.79 -39.91
C LYS A 82 12.63 14.50 -40.39
N HIS A 83 12.89 13.56 -39.48
CA HIS A 83 13.61 12.32 -39.78
C HIS A 83 12.70 11.11 -40.08
N LEU A 84 11.38 11.26 -39.89
CA LEU A 84 10.42 10.16 -40.10
C LEU A 84 10.54 9.50 -41.48
N LYS A 85 10.70 10.29 -42.56
CA LYS A 85 10.78 9.76 -43.92
C LYS A 85 12.08 9.01 -44.20
N GLU A 86 13.18 9.48 -43.63
CA GLU A 86 14.50 8.86 -43.76
C GLU A 86 14.54 7.51 -43.04
N VAL A 87 14.03 7.46 -41.80
CA VAL A 87 13.90 6.21 -41.04
C VAL A 87 13.02 5.19 -41.79
N GLN A 88 11.87 5.62 -42.33
CA GLN A 88 11.02 4.76 -43.15
C GLN A 88 11.75 4.20 -44.38
N GLY A 89 12.54 5.03 -45.06
CA GLY A 89 13.34 4.61 -46.22
C GLY A 89 14.38 3.55 -45.86
N LEU A 90 15.16 3.78 -44.80
CA LEU A 90 16.17 2.82 -44.31
C LEU A 90 15.55 1.46 -43.97
N ILE A 91 14.38 1.43 -43.34
CA ILE A 91 13.65 0.18 -43.05
C ILE A 91 13.29 -0.56 -44.34
N LEU A 92 12.74 0.13 -45.34
CA LEU A 92 12.34 -0.48 -46.61
C LEU A 92 13.54 -1.00 -47.43
N GLU A 93 14.71 -0.41 -47.26
CA GLU A 93 15.97 -0.87 -47.86
C GLU A 93 16.63 -2.02 -47.08
N GLY A 94 16.07 -2.44 -45.94
CA GLY A 94 16.64 -3.48 -45.08
C GLY A 94 17.81 -3.01 -44.21
N LYS A 95 18.07 -1.70 -44.15
CA LYS A 95 19.14 -1.05 -43.35
C LYS A 95 18.69 -0.80 -41.92
N ILE A 96 18.45 -1.89 -41.19
CA ILE A 96 17.79 -1.86 -39.88
C ILE A 96 18.67 -1.19 -38.81
N LEU A 97 19.97 -1.42 -38.82
CA LEU A 97 20.87 -0.82 -37.82
C LEU A 97 20.97 0.70 -37.99
N GLU A 98 21.05 1.18 -39.24
CA GLU A 98 21.05 2.61 -39.56
C GLU A 98 19.72 3.26 -39.20
N ALA A 99 18.60 2.61 -39.53
CA ALA A 99 17.26 3.09 -39.14
C ALA A 99 17.11 3.20 -37.62
N THR A 100 17.66 2.23 -36.88
CA THR A 100 17.59 2.19 -35.41
C THR A 100 18.40 3.33 -34.81
N ALA A 101 19.66 3.51 -35.23
CA ALA A 101 20.51 4.59 -34.75
C ALA A 101 19.87 5.97 -34.98
N LEU A 102 19.31 6.21 -36.18
CA LEU A 102 18.65 7.47 -36.52
C LEU A 102 17.38 7.70 -35.69
N ALA A 103 16.60 6.65 -35.44
CA ALA A 103 15.40 6.73 -34.61
C ALA A 103 15.73 6.98 -33.13
N GLU A 104 16.75 6.32 -32.59
CA GLU A 104 17.22 6.53 -31.21
C GLU A 104 17.70 7.98 -30.99
N GLU A 105 18.32 8.59 -32.00
CA GLU A 105 18.81 9.97 -31.91
C GLU A 105 17.69 11.01 -32.04
N HIS A 106 16.73 10.81 -32.95
CA HIS A 106 15.79 11.87 -33.36
C HIS A 106 14.31 11.58 -33.10
N MET A 107 13.96 10.36 -32.71
CA MET A 107 12.57 9.93 -32.54
C MET A 107 12.18 9.58 -31.09
N VAL A 108 13.13 9.63 -30.15
CA VAL A 108 12.85 9.52 -28.71
C VAL A 108 12.39 10.86 -28.13
N GLY A 109 11.57 10.84 -27.08
CA GLY A 109 11.13 12.07 -26.40
C GLY A 109 12.28 12.90 -25.85
N THR A 110 12.06 14.20 -25.64
CA THR A 110 13.04 15.13 -25.06
C THR A 110 12.42 15.85 -23.86
N PRO A 111 12.72 15.45 -22.62
CA PRO A 111 13.61 14.35 -22.20
C PRO A 111 13.04 12.95 -22.49
N PRO A 112 13.89 11.93 -22.68
CA PRO A 112 13.47 10.60 -23.13
C PRO A 112 12.89 9.69 -22.03
N ARG A 113 12.98 10.09 -20.75
CA ARG A 113 12.54 9.25 -19.62
C ARG A 113 11.56 10.01 -18.75
N VAL A 114 10.62 9.26 -18.18
CA VAL A 114 9.71 9.77 -17.15
C VAL A 114 10.39 9.72 -15.77
N ARG A 115 9.90 10.56 -14.88
CA ARG A 115 10.24 10.57 -13.45
C ARG A 115 9.55 9.41 -12.72
N SER A 116 9.99 9.08 -11.52
CA SER A 116 9.61 7.82 -10.86
C SER A 116 8.39 7.97 -9.94
N TYR A 117 7.58 6.91 -9.90
CA TYR A 117 6.63 6.67 -8.82
C TYR A 117 7.36 6.64 -7.47
N GLN A 118 6.71 7.10 -6.42
CA GLN A 118 7.30 7.26 -5.09
C GLN A 118 6.52 6.47 -4.04
N THR A 119 7.22 5.97 -3.03
CA THR A 119 6.59 5.52 -1.78
C THR A 119 5.83 6.68 -1.13
N LEU A 120 4.78 6.43 -0.34
CA LEU A 120 4.19 7.46 0.55
C LEU A 120 5.02 7.60 1.83
N GLY A 121 5.51 6.47 2.34
CA GLY A 121 6.29 6.36 3.57
C GLY A 121 6.02 5.03 4.26
N ASP A 122 6.29 4.97 5.55
CA ASP A 122 6.14 3.80 6.38
C ASP A 122 5.34 4.15 7.65
N LEU A 123 4.39 3.28 7.98
CA LEU A 123 3.77 3.21 9.30
C LEU A 123 4.53 2.19 10.14
N TRP A 124 5.04 2.65 11.28
CA TRP A 124 5.73 1.80 12.25
C TRP A 124 4.88 1.59 13.49
N LEU A 125 4.81 0.34 13.95
CA LEU A 125 4.19 -0.03 15.22
C LEU A 125 5.23 -0.74 16.08
N GLU A 126 5.73 -0.06 17.09
CA GLU A 126 6.78 -0.53 18.01
C GLU A 126 6.12 -1.11 19.26
N PHE A 127 6.15 -2.44 19.43
CA PHE A 127 5.57 -3.17 20.57
C PHE A 127 6.61 -3.51 21.65
N GLY A 128 7.90 -3.48 21.30
CA GLY A 128 9.01 -3.96 22.13
C GLY A 128 9.43 -5.39 21.79
N GLU A 129 10.68 -5.73 22.07
CA GLU A 129 11.22 -7.06 21.78
C GLU A 129 10.77 -8.08 22.83
N SER A 130 10.24 -9.20 22.37
CA SER A 130 9.91 -10.35 23.22
C SER A 130 9.88 -11.64 22.40
N PRO A 131 10.37 -12.77 22.94
CA PRO A 131 10.18 -14.07 22.32
C PRO A 131 8.69 -14.33 22.09
N CYS A 132 8.36 -14.84 20.90
CA CYS A 132 6.98 -15.19 20.56
C CYS A 132 6.86 -16.65 20.17
N SER A 133 5.65 -17.19 20.32
CA SER A 133 5.26 -18.53 19.88
C SER A 133 3.99 -18.45 19.02
N HIS A 134 3.65 -19.57 18.38
CA HIS A 134 2.41 -19.71 17.57
C HIS A 134 2.25 -18.61 16.52
N TYR A 135 3.36 -18.20 15.92
CA TYR A 135 3.35 -17.16 14.89
C TYR A 135 2.70 -17.69 13.61
N ARG A 136 1.85 -16.85 13.00
CA ARG A 136 1.34 -17.04 11.65
C ARG A 136 1.01 -15.69 11.05
N ARG A 137 1.37 -15.47 9.78
CA ARG A 137 0.83 -14.38 8.96
C ARG A 137 0.17 -14.93 7.72
N GLU A 138 -0.87 -14.26 7.26
CA GLU A 138 -1.63 -14.66 6.09
C GLU A 138 -2.22 -13.47 5.33
N LEU A 139 -2.46 -13.66 4.04
CA LEU A 139 -3.31 -12.82 3.21
C LEU A 139 -4.45 -13.68 2.68
N ASP A 140 -5.66 -13.37 3.12
CA ASP A 140 -6.87 -14.04 2.66
C ASP A 140 -7.45 -13.31 1.45
N LEU A 141 -7.36 -13.92 0.27
CA LEU A 141 -7.82 -13.31 -0.99
C LEU A 141 -9.34 -13.30 -1.12
N ASN A 142 -10.08 -14.03 -0.27
CA ASN A 142 -11.54 -13.92 -0.23
C ASN A 142 -11.98 -12.59 0.40
N THR A 143 -11.19 -12.08 1.34
CA THR A 143 -11.56 -10.90 2.15
C THR A 143 -10.67 -9.68 1.89
N GLY A 144 -9.48 -9.87 1.30
CA GLY A 144 -8.48 -8.83 1.13
C GLY A 144 -7.81 -8.39 2.44
N ILE A 145 -7.88 -9.24 3.48
CA ILE A 145 -7.34 -8.93 4.82
C ILE A 145 -6.00 -9.65 4.99
N CYS A 146 -4.96 -8.88 5.33
CA CYS A 146 -3.71 -9.41 5.83
C CYS A 146 -3.81 -9.56 7.36
N ARG A 147 -3.56 -10.76 7.89
CA ARG A 147 -3.66 -11.06 9.31
C ARG A 147 -2.34 -11.58 9.86
N VAL A 148 -1.98 -11.16 11.06
CA VAL A 148 -0.83 -11.67 11.83
C VAL A 148 -1.31 -12.08 13.20
N THR A 149 -0.96 -13.29 13.64
CA THR A 149 -1.26 -13.82 14.97
C THR A 149 0.00 -14.39 15.60
N TYR A 150 0.18 -14.16 16.91
CA TYR A 150 1.30 -14.69 17.68
C TYR A 150 0.98 -14.61 19.17
N GLU A 151 1.77 -15.29 20.00
CA GLU A 151 1.67 -15.22 21.45
C GLU A 151 2.97 -14.72 22.08
N VAL A 152 2.86 -13.90 23.13
CA VAL A 152 3.96 -13.47 24.00
C VAL A 152 3.49 -13.59 25.44
N ASP A 153 4.24 -14.29 26.30
CA ASP A 153 3.92 -14.51 27.72
C ASP A 153 2.47 -14.99 27.97
N GLY A 154 1.98 -15.90 27.12
CA GLY A 154 0.62 -16.42 27.17
C GLY A 154 -0.47 -15.38 26.87
N VAL A 155 -0.13 -14.28 26.19
CA VAL A 155 -1.06 -13.31 25.63
C VAL A 155 -1.06 -13.45 24.11
N GLY A 156 -2.23 -13.71 23.53
CA GLY A 156 -2.41 -13.76 22.09
C GLY A 156 -2.61 -12.38 21.51
N TYR A 157 -1.88 -12.07 20.45
CA TYR A 157 -1.97 -10.83 19.70
C TYR A 157 -2.51 -11.13 18.29
N THR A 158 -3.36 -10.25 17.80
CA THR A 158 -3.88 -10.31 16.43
C THR A 158 -3.78 -8.92 15.81
N ARG A 159 -3.26 -8.88 14.59
CA ARG A 159 -3.22 -7.68 13.75
C ARG A 159 -3.91 -7.98 12.44
N GLU A 160 -4.80 -7.09 12.01
CA GLU A 160 -5.48 -7.17 10.73
C GLU A 160 -5.26 -5.86 9.98
N VAL A 161 -4.85 -5.97 8.71
CA VAL A 161 -4.61 -4.83 7.84
C VAL A 161 -5.43 -5.02 6.57
N LEU A 162 -6.15 -3.98 6.17
CA LEU A 162 -6.88 -3.93 4.91
C LEU A 162 -6.83 -2.53 4.31
N ALA A 163 -7.03 -2.44 3.00
CA ALA A 163 -7.32 -1.18 2.32
C ALA A 163 -8.80 -1.19 1.89
N SER A 164 -9.63 -0.37 2.52
CA SER A 164 -11.05 -0.29 2.24
C SER A 164 -11.28 0.59 1.01
N ALA A 165 -11.90 0.02 -0.02
CA ALA A 165 -12.41 0.77 -1.16
C ALA A 165 -13.60 1.69 -0.79
N PRO A 166 -14.66 1.22 -0.11
CA PRO A 166 -15.80 2.07 0.22
C PRO A 166 -15.45 3.22 1.19
N ASP A 167 -14.50 3.02 2.10
CA ASP A 167 -14.09 4.05 3.07
C ASP A 167 -12.83 4.82 2.64
N ASN A 168 -12.21 4.42 1.54
CA ASN A 168 -11.00 5.02 0.95
C ASN A 168 -9.84 5.24 1.95
N LEU A 169 -9.55 4.21 2.77
CA LEU A 169 -8.51 4.25 3.80
C LEU A 169 -7.78 2.91 3.93
N VAL A 170 -6.59 2.93 4.53
CA VAL A 170 -5.94 1.73 5.07
C VAL A 170 -6.29 1.64 6.56
N ALA A 171 -6.85 0.52 6.98
CA ALA A 171 -7.18 0.24 8.38
C ALA A 171 -6.19 -0.78 8.94
N VAL A 172 -5.70 -0.50 10.16
CA VAL A 172 -4.93 -1.44 10.97
C VAL A 172 -5.69 -1.66 12.27
N HIS A 173 -6.13 -2.89 12.49
CA HIS A 173 -6.82 -3.30 13.70
C HIS A 173 -5.92 -4.18 14.55
N LEU A 174 -5.73 -3.80 15.81
CA LEU A 174 -4.83 -4.47 16.76
C LEU A 174 -5.63 -4.98 17.95
N LYS A 175 -5.38 -6.22 18.36
CA LYS A 175 -6.08 -6.87 19.48
C LYS A 175 -5.10 -7.68 20.32
N ALA A 176 -5.28 -7.64 21.63
CA ALA A 176 -4.63 -8.54 22.59
C ALA A 176 -5.70 -9.35 23.34
N SER A 177 -5.38 -10.59 23.74
CA SER A 177 -6.31 -11.49 24.43
C SER A 177 -6.54 -11.10 25.90
N LYS A 178 -5.61 -10.35 26.51
CA LYS A 178 -5.73 -9.84 27.89
C LYS A 178 -5.94 -8.32 27.90
N LYS A 179 -6.86 -7.87 28.76
CA LYS A 179 -7.14 -6.43 28.96
C LYS A 179 -5.88 -5.71 29.43
N GLY A 180 -5.56 -4.59 28.80
CA GLY A 180 -4.40 -3.75 29.17
C GLY A 180 -3.04 -4.27 28.67
N ALA A 181 -2.99 -5.36 27.92
CA ALA A 181 -1.73 -5.92 27.43
C ALA A 181 -1.18 -5.24 26.15
N LEU A 182 -2.02 -4.53 25.40
CA LEU A 182 -1.60 -3.87 24.17
C LEU A 182 -0.98 -2.50 24.48
N ASN A 183 0.34 -2.41 24.31
CA ASN A 183 1.12 -1.17 24.42
C ASN A 183 2.00 -1.06 23.19
N LEU A 184 2.04 0.12 22.58
CA LEU A 184 2.85 0.38 21.41
C LEU A 184 3.13 1.86 21.24
N LYS A 185 4.20 2.17 20.51
CA LYS A 185 4.44 3.47 19.92
C LYS A 185 4.14 3.40 18.42
N VAL A 186 3.50 4.45 17.92
CA VAL A 186 3.15 4.57 16.50
C VAL A 186 3.93 5.72 15.90
N SER A 187 4.50 5.53 14.72
CA SER A 187 5.11 6.63 13.96
C SER A 187 4.82 6.52 12.47
N LEU A 188 4.80 7.68 11.81
CA LEU A 188 4.77 7.81 10.36
C LEU A 188 6.09 8.45 9.91
N THR A 189 6.79 7.79 9.00
CA THR A 189 8.08 8.28 8.52
C THR A 189 8.19 8.15 7.01
N ARG A 190 9.10 8.92 6.43
CA ARG A 190 9.54 8.79 5.04
C ARG A 190 11.03 9.10 5.00
N GLU A 191 11.77 8.40 4.15
CA GLU A 191 13.23 8.52 4.05
C GLU A 191 13.71 9.98 3.85
N LYS A 192 12.96 10.76 3.06
CA LYS A 192 13.25 12.16 2.78
C LYS A 192 11.98 12.95 2.51
N ASP A 193 12.11 14.27 2.41
CA ASP A 193 11.08 15.18 1.89
C ASP A 193 9.77 15.22 2.69
N ALA A 194 9.79 14.85 3.97
CA ALA A 194 8.60 14.84 4.83
C ALA A 194 8.89 15.36 6.24
N LEU A 195 7.85 15.91 6.87
CA LEU A 195 7.78 16.24 8.28
C LEU A 195 6.55 15.57 8.88
N THR A 196 6.71 14.90 10.01
CA THR A 196 5.62 14.31 10.79
C THR A 196 5.42 15.06 12.10
N ARG A 197 4.17 15.34 12.45
CA ARG A 197 3.78 15.91 13.75
C ARG A 197 2.56 15.21 14.31
N ALA A 198 2.37 15.29 15.63
CA ALA A 198 1.13 14.88 16.28
C ALA A 198 0.03 15.92 16.05
N GLU A 199 -1.20 15.46 15.84
CA GLU A 199 -2.40 16.30 15.75
C GLU A 199 -3.60 15.54 16.35
N GLY A 200 -4.06 15.98 17.53
CA GLY A 200 -5.09 15.27 18.30
C GLY A 200 -4.67 13.84 18.66
N ASP A 201 -5.56 12.88 18.46
CA ASP A 201 -5.31 11.44 18.69
C ASP A 201 -4.61 10.78 17.47
N GLY A 202 -3.73 11.51 16.79
CA GLY A 202 -3.24 11.12 15.47
C GLY A 202 -1.92 11.76 15.07
N LEU A 203 -1.49 11.42 13.85
CA LEU A 203 -0.28 11.94 13.22
C LEU A 203 -0.63 12.53 11.85
N ILE A 204 0.08 13.59 11.48
CA ILE A 204 0.08 14.14 10.13
C ILE A 204 1.51 14.15 9.61
N MET A 205 1.71 13.51 8.46
CA MET A 205 2.95 13.58 7.69
C MET A 205 2.69 14.36 6.41
N THR A 206 3.32 15.52 6.27
CA THR A 206 3.25 16.37 5.07
C THR A 206 4.60 16.43 4.39
N GLY A 207 4.61 16.53 3.07
CA GLY A 207 5.84 16.67 2.32
C GLY A 207 5.64 17.11 0.89
N GLN A 208 6.77 17.27 0.19
CA GLN A 208 6.80 17.58 -1.22
C GLN A 208 8.00 16.91 -1.85
N VAL A 209 7.79 16.08 -2.86
CA VAL A 209 8.88 15.39 -3.54
C VAL A 209 9.84 16.42 -4.15
N VAL A 210 11.13 16.31 -3.87
CA VAL A 210 12.17 17.18 -4.44
C VAL A 210 13.23 16.32 -5.14
N ASP A 211 13.46 16.62 -6.42
CA ASP A 211 14.52 15.99 -7.21
C ASP A 211 15.46 17.05 -7.81
N SER A 212 16.68 16.63 -8.12
CA SER A 212 17.62 17.42 -8.92
C SER A 212 17.26 17.40 -10.41
N ASP A 213 17.75 18.39 -11.15
CA ASP A 213 17.74 18.37 -12.62
C ASP A 213 18.40 17.09 -13.15
N ASP A 214 17.82 16.52 -14.21
CA ASP A 214 18.31 15.30 -14.86
C ASP A 214 18.10 15.46 -16.37
N ALA A 215 19.20 15.41 -17.15
CA ALA A 215 19.13 15.59 -18.60
C ALA A 215 18.21 14.56 -19.29
N LEU A 216 18.04 13.37 -18.72
CA LEU A 216 17.22 12.30 -19.27
C LEU A 216 15.79 12.31 -18.75
N ARG A 217 15.51 13.00 -17.63
CA ARG A 217 14.18 13.01 -16.98
C ARG A 217 13.56 14.40 -16.85
N GLY A 218 14.26 15.43 -17.32
CA GLY A 218 13.79 16.81 -17.32
C GLY A 218 14.13 17.58 -16.05
N PRO A 219 13.53 18.78 -15.89
CA PRO A 219 13.83 19.67 -14.78
C PRO A 219 13.47 19.04 -13.43
N GLY A 220 14.25 19.35 -12.41
CA GLY A 220 14.00 19.04 -11.02
C GLY A 220 13.23 20.16 -10.31
N GLY A 221 13.56 20.32 -9.03
CA GLY A 221 12.91 21.20 -8.08
C GLY A 221 11.77 20.50 -7.36
N ALA A 222 10.81 21.31 -6.94
CA ALA A 222 9.66 20.84 -6.17
C ALA A 222 8.60 20.23 -7.09
N HIS A 223 8.23 18.98 -6.81
CA HIS A 223 7.25 18.18 -7.54
C HIS A 223 5.96 18.07 -6.72
N MET A 224 5.33 16.90 -6.70
CA MET A 224 4.04 16.72 -6.04
C MET A 224 4.12 16.85 -4.52
N LYS A 225 3.15 17.57 -3.95
CA LYS A 225 2.92 17.62 -2.51
C LYS A 225 2.08 16.41 -2.08
N PHE A 226 2.27 15.98 -0.85
CA PHE A 226 1.51 14.88 -0.28
C PHE A 226 1.22 15.11 1.21
N GLU A 227 0.18 14.45 1.67
CA GLU A 227 -0.19 14.39 3.08
C GLU A 227 -0.69 12.97 3.40
N ALA A 228 -0.23 12.43 4.53
CA ALA A 228 -0.78 11.22 5.14
C ALA A 228 -1.28 11.56 6.54
N ARG A 229 -2.51 11.14 6.85
CA ARG A 229 -3.10 11.29 8.19
C ARG A 229 -3.33 9.93 8.81
N LEU A 230 -2.95 9.79 10.07
CA LEU A 230 -3.26 8.65 10.91
C LEU A 230 -4.14 9.12 12.06
N LYS A 231 -5.21 8.37 12.33
CA LYS A 231 -6.04 8.54 13.52
C LYS A 231 -6.03 7.24 14.30
N ALA A 232 -5.67 7.30 15.58
CA ALA A 232 -5.79 6.18 16.49
C ALA A 232 -7.15 6.21 17.19
N VAL A 233 -7.74 5.03 17.38
CA VAL A 233 -8.98 4.85 18.15
C VAL A 233 -8.78 3.64 19.06
N ASN A 234 -8.87 3.84 20.36
CA ASN A 234 -8.65 2.78 21.35
C ASN A 234 -9.96 2.37 22.05
N LYS A 235 -10.01 1.10 22.48
CA LYS A 235 -11.05 0.59 23.38
C LYS A 235 -10.41 0.30 24.74
N GLY A 236 -10.45 1.31 25.62
CA GLY A 236 -9.73 1.29 26.90
C GLY A 236 -8.26 1.70 26.75
N GLY A 237 -7.60 2.01 27.88
CA GLY A 237 -6.27 2.63 27.87
C GLY A 237 -6.33 4.12 27.50
N MET A 238 -5.21 4.67 27.06
CA MET A 238 -5.07 6.08 26.65
C MET A 238 -4.20 6.20 25.40
N ILE A 239 -4.46 7.23 24.59
CA ILE A 239 -3.59 7.67 23.50
C ILE A 239 -2.81 8.89 24.02
N ARG A 240 -1.52 8.99 23.68
CA ARG A 240 -0.60 10.03 24.13
C ARG A 240 0.28 10.49 22.98
#